data_AF-A0A6J6H4N2-F1
#
_entry.id   AF-A0A6J6H4N2-F1
#
_cell.length_a   1.000
_cell.length_b   1.000
_cell.length_c   1.000
_cell.angle_alpha   90.00
_cell.angle_beta   90.00
_cell.angle_gamma   90.00
#
_symmetry.space_group_name_H-M   'P 1'
#
loop_
_entity.id
_entity.type
_entity.pdbx_description
1 polymer ?
#
loop_
_entity_poly.entity_id
_entity_poly.type
_entity_poly.pdbx_seq_one_letter_code
_entity_poly.pdbx_strand_id
1 'polypeptide(L)' 'MRVLIEDAEVQEGRAEHQGPEVDGSTFISFTPGRAQFKVGEYVDAVVTGTDGADLIAQAL' A
#
# COMPACT_ATOMS: atom_id res chain seq x y z
N MET A 1 -2.51 -9.63 -1.60
CA MET A 1 -3.56 -8.74 -2.13
C MET A 1 -2.90 -7.74 -3.06
N ARG A 2 -3.64 -7.17 -4.01
CA ARG A 2 -3.12 -6.12 -4.90
C ARG A 2 -3.42 -4.74 -4.34
N VAL A 3 -2.40 -3.88 -4.34
CA VAL A 3 -2.47 -2.48 -3.89
C VAL A 3 -2.15 -1.57 -5.06
N LEU A 4 -3.04 -0.65 -5.38
CA LEU A 4 -2.79 0.42 -6.34
C LEU A 4 -2.07 1.57 -5.63
N ILE A 5 -0.87 1.95 -6.09
CA ILE A 5 -0.11 3.06 -5.52
C ILE A 5 -0.71 4.38 -5.95
N GLU A 6 -0.99 5.25 -4.98
CA GLU A 6 -1.62 6.56 -5.17
C GLU A 6 -0.71 7.71 -4.74
N ASP A 7 0.21 7.46 -3.81
CA ASP A 7 1.31 8.37 -3.46
C ASP A 7 2.65 7.61 -3.42
N ALA A 8 3.60 8.05 -4.25
CA ALA A 8 4.92 7.43 -4.36
C ALA A 8 5.90 7.88 -3.26
N GLU A 9 5.73 9.04 -2.64
CA GLU A 9 6.66 9.51 -1.61
C GLU A 9 6.49 8.72 -0.32
N VAL A 10 5.23 8.47 0.07
CA VAL A 10 4.89 7.74 1.30
C VAL A 10 4.53 6.27 1.05
N GLN A 11 4.56 5.82 -0.21
CA GLN A 11 4.18 4.47 -0.64
C GLN A 11 2.76 4.09 -0.17
N GLU A 12 1.86 5.06 -0.26
CA GLU A 12 0.45 4.93 0.08
C GLU A 12 -0.35 4.49 -1.16
N GLY A 13 -1.33 3.64 -0.93
CA GLY A 13 -2.21 3.14 -1.96
C GLY A 13 -3.48 2.52 -1.39
N ARG A 14 -4.24 1.86 -2.26
CA ARG A 14 -5.50 1.19 -1.89
C ARG A 14 -5.51 -0.26 -2.33
N ALA A 15 -5.93 -1.13 -1.42
CA ALA A 15 -6.21 -2.52 -1.75
C ALA A 15 -7.54 -2.67 -2.50
N GLU A 16 -7.71 -3.75 -3.26
CA GLU A 16 -8.92 -4.00 -4.09
C GLU A 16 -10.27 -3.95 -3.33
N HIS A 17 -10.24 -4.10 -2.00
CA HIS A 17 -11.42 -4.13 -1.14
C HIS A 17 -11.66 -2.80 -0.38
N GLN A 18 -10.82 -1.77 -0.61
CA GLN A 18 -10.96 -0.44 -0.04
C GLN A 18 -11.65 0.50 -1.05
N GLY A 19 -12.78 1.07 -0.66
CA GLY A 19 -13.45 2.15 -1.35
C GLY A 19 -12.70 3.49 -1.19
N PRO A 20 -12.91 4.44 -2.12
CA PRO A 20 -12.26 5.75 -2.06
C PRO A 20 -12.76 6.59 -0.89
N GLU A 21 -11.83 7.25 -0.18
CA GLU A 21 -12.05 8.30 0.84
C GLU A 21 -12.82 7.89 2.12
N VAL A 22 -13.60 6.81 2.06
CA VAL A 22 -14.45 6.30 3.15
C VAL A 22 -13.76 5.17 3.92
N ASP A 23 -12.94 4.36 3.24
CA ASP A 23 -12.13 3.32 3.86
C ASP A 23 -10.70 3.85 4.14
N GLY A 24 -9.97 3.15 5.02
CA GLY A 24 -8.57 3.45 5.31
C GLY A 24 -7.64 3.22 4.09
N SER A 25 -6.38 3.61 4.23
CA SER A 25 -5.34 3.44 3.22
C SER A 25 -4.54 2.16 3.44
N THR A 26 -3.72 1.79 2.45
CA THR A 26 -2.71 0.73 2.57
C THR A 26 -1.33 1.30 2.30
N PHE A 27 -0.42 1.19 3.27
CA PHE A 27 0.96 1.63 3.16
C PHE A 27 1.89 0.45 2.88
N ILE A 28 2.71 0.58 1.83
CA ILE A 28 3.76 -0.41 1.55
C ILE A 28 5.00 -0.07 2.38
N SER A 29 5.35 -0.98 3.28
CA SER A 29 6.53 -0.87 4.13
C SER A 29 7.81 -0.84 3.31
N PHE A 30 8.70 0.09 3.68
CA PHE A 30 10.00 0.21 3.05
C PHE A 30 10.84 -1.04 3.30
N THR A 31 11.33 -1.66 2.21
CA THR A 31 12.31 -2.74 2.27
C THR A 31 13.66 -2.20 1.79
N PRO A 32 14.71 -2.20 2.63
CA PRO A 32 16.04 -1.72 2.24
C PRO A 32 16.53 -2.39 0.95
N GLY A 33 17.00 -1.57 0.00
CA GLY A 33 17.50 -2.04 -1.30
C GLY A 33 16.42 -2.25 -2.38
N ARG A 34 15.14 -2.01 -2.08
CA ARG A 34 14.06 -2.00 -3.07
C ARG A 34 13.78 -0.56 -3.54
N ALA A 35 13.57 -0.39 -4.84
CA ALA A 35 13.12 0.89 -5.38
C ALA A 35 11.67 1.18 -4.94
N GLN A 36 11.33 2.47 -4.80
CA GLN A 36 9.96 2.91 -4.56
C GLN A 36 9.07 2.62 -5.77
N PHE A 37 7.83 2.26 -5.51
CA PHE A 37 6.80 2.07 -6.54
C PHE A 37 6.25 3.42 -7.01
N LYS A 38 5.74 3.45 -8.24
CA LYS A 38 5.19 4.66 -8.85
C LYS A 38 3.68 4.73 -8.71
N VAL A 39 3.13 5.94 -8.69
CA VAL A 39 1.68 6.15 -8.78
C VAL A 39 1.11 5.44 -10.01
N GLY A 40 -0.01 4.73 -9.84
CA GLY A 40 -0.66 3.93 -10.87
C GLY A 40 -0.14 2.50 -10.99
N GLU A 41 0.90 2.13 -10.25
CA GLU A 41 1.42 0.77 -10.21
C GLU A 41 0.58 -0.12 -9.30
N TYR A 42 0.36 -1.37 -9.72
CA TYR A 42 -0.22 -2.40 -8.86
C TYR A 42 0.89 -3.26 -8.24
N VAL A 43 0.86 -3.38 -6.92
CA VAL A 43 1.84 -4.12 -6.14
C VAL A 43 1.16 -5.30 -5.45
N ASP A 44 1.70 -6.50 -5.64
CA ASP A 44 1.34 -7.66 -4.84
C ASP A 44 2.01 -7.56 -3.47
N ALA A 45 1.18 -7.54 -2.43
CA ALA A 45 1.65 -7.35 -1.06
C ALA A 45 0.92 -8.25 -0.07
N VAL A 46 1.55 -8.47 1.08
CA VAL A 46 1.01 -9.20 2.23
C VAL A 46 0.87 -8.22 3.38
N VAL A 47 -0.32 -8.15 3.99
CA VAL A 47 -0.54 -7.35 5.20
C VAL A 47 0.32 -7.92 6.32
N THR A 48 1.11 -7.06 6.96
CA THR A 48 1.96 -7.40 8.10
C THR A 48 1.48 -6.72 9.39
N GLY A 49 0.61 -5.72 9.30
CA GLY A 49 0.04 -5.02 10.45
C GLY A 49 -1.00 -3.99 10.05
N THR A 50 -1.46 -3.23 11.05
CA THR A 50 -2.46 -2.17 10.88
C THR A 50 -2.17 -1.00 11.81
N ASP A 51 -2.52 0.21 11.41
CA ASP A 51 -2.60 1.40 12.28
C ASP A 51 -4.02 1.97 12.19
N GLY A 52 -4.83 1.73 13.22
CA GLY A 52 -6.27 2.03 13.15
C GLY A 52 -6.97 1.26 12.02
N ALA A 53 -7.53 2.00 11.07
CA ALA A 53 -8.20 1.44 9.88
C ALA A 53 -7.22 1.22 8.69
N ASP A 54 -5.98 1.71 8.81
CA ASP A 54 -4.98 1.64 7.75
C ASP A 54 -4.22 0.33 7.81
N LEU A 55 -3.90 -0.22 6.64
CA LEU A 55 -3.14 -1.45 6.49
C LEU A 55 -1.66 -1.15 6.28
N ILE A 56 -0.80 -1.92 6.92
CA ILE A 56 0.64 -1.92 6.66
C ILE A 56 0.95 -3.24 5.95
N ALA A 57 1.48 -3.15 4.73
CA ALA A 57 1.76 -4.32 3.92
C ALA A 57 3.22 -4.35 3.46
N GLN A 58 3.74 -5.55 3.22
CA GLN A 58 5.05 -5.77 2.64
C GLN A 58 4.89 -6.28 1.21
N ALA A 59 5.57 -5.64 0.26
CA ALA A 59 5.57 -6.07 -1.13
C ALA A 59 6.30 -7.42 -1.29
N LEU A 60 5.74 -8.30 -2.12
CA LEU A 60 6.33 -9.60 -2.48
C LEU A 60 7.53 -9.46 -3.41
#